data_AF-B5VLD4-F1
#
_entry.id   AF-B5VLD4-F1
#
_cell.length_a   1.000
_cell.length_b   1.000
_cell.length_c   1.000
_cell.angle_alpha   90.00
_cell.angle_beta   90.00
_cell.angle_gamma   90.00
#
_symmetry.space_group_name_H-M   'P 1'
#
loop_
_entity.id
_entity.type
_entity.pdbx_description
1 polymer ?
#
loop_
_entity_poly.entity_id
_entity_poly.type
_entity_poly.pdbx_seq_one_letter_code
_entity_poly.pdbx_strand_id
1 'polypeptide(L)'
;LQWAIDHYETRDQLVQKGIWKGELYHDSIFKENSRGWLWKALLLCDENNNCLLTDNFKGLDLNQFGLVPVPMLTDGDNYDENHNANVPKRVLHSNVSSSVGIRRLTPVEAVEKHPLSDDNDQTKGSLSKGSDEKPLTLRETLEIIDLDLSRIMLDDIFQEPKVHAQMRQLLYNYLLIHQSEHLQYKQGFHEILSVIYLQLYHGTDLDNTDLQNVLIIFNKLMNQIEPIFYNEENLINWDKRVFTKIFRICLPDLFSKVFYQPPKTGSGKKKNVDHLIHSNLIWLIRWTRLLFLRELPLKYVLIIWDHVLTFNYPLDIFIACTIITLLLSIYDELHELVSQGDYEHTNNNDEFVELILHFKKIFEKEDASKDDEKFLDLCKVTGNLCELWYGKNYDDMRLICDTFINAKFGIKTSDVLSMETAKLSIDPNRQSLENKLRERVRQTILKNKKKISQ
;
A
#
# COMPACT_ATOMS: atom_id res chain seq x y z
N LEU A 1 -24.51 9.93 2.47
CA LEU A 1 -24.90 9.29 1.20
C LEU A 1 -25.78 10.19 0.33
N GLN A 2 -27.05 10.44 0.70
CA GLN A 2 -27.95 11.28 -0.11
C GLN A 2 -27.34 12.65 -0.43
N TRP A 3 -26.69 13.27 0.57
CA TRP A 3 -25.93 14.51 0.36
C TRP A 3 -24.92 14.41 -0.78
N ALA A 4 -24.08 13.36 -0.84
CA ALA A 4 -23.06 13.22 -1.87
C ALA A 4 -23.67 12.98 -3.26
N ILE A 5 -24.78 12.23 -3.33
CA ILE A 5 -25.54 12.03 -4.58
C ILE A 5 -26.11 13.36 -5.08
N ASP A 6 -26.60 14.20 -4.18
CA ASP A 6 -27.19 15.50 -4.52
C ASP A 6 -26.11 16.56 -4.83
N HIS A 7 -24.88 16.40 -4.32
CA HIS A 7 -23.79 17.37 -4.46
C HIS A 7 -22.88 17.13 -5.67
N TYR A 8 -22.72 15.89 -6.12
CA TYR A 8 -21.82 15.53 -7.21
C TYR A 8 -22.60 15.04 -8.43
N GLU A 9 -22.59 15.82 -9.50
CA GLU A 9 -23.32 15.49 -10.73
C GLU A 9 -22.57 14.47 -11.60
N THR A 10 -21.23 14.43 -11.49
CA THR A 10 -20.39 13.53 -12.30
C THR A 10 -19.34 12.81 -11.45
N ARG A 11 -18.86 11.67 -11.97
CA ARG A 11 -17.75 10.93 -11.38
C ARG A 11 -16.49 11.79 -11.23
N ASP A 12 -16.16 12.60 -12.23
CA ASP A 12 -14.99 13.49 -12.16
C ASP A 12 -15.14 14.56 -11.07
N GLN A 13 -16.35 15.11 -10.88
CA GLN A 13 -16.60 16.04 -9.79
C GLN A 13 -16.43 15.36 -8.43
N LEU A 14 -16.95 14.14 -8.27
CA LEU A 14 -16.79 13.34 -7.06
C LEU A 14 -15.31 13.05 -6.75
N VAL A 15 -14.52 12.71 -7.76
CA VAL A 15 -13.08 12.47 -7.61
C VAL A 15 -12.37 13.77 -7.24
N GLN A 16 -12.50 14.82 -8.04
CA GLN A 16 -11.73 16.04 -7.89
C GLN A 16 -12.10 16.84 -6.64
N LYS A 17 -13.40 16.95 -6.33
CA LYS A 17 -13.89 17.74 -5.21
C LYS A 17 -14.10 16.88 -3.96
N GLY A 18 -14.78 15.75 -4.11
CA GLY A 18 -15.08 14.86 -2.99
C GLY A 18 -13.82 14.27 -2.36
N ILE A 19 -12.97 13.64 -3.16
CA ILE A 19 -11.79 12.91 -2.69
C ILE A 19 -10.58 13.84 -2.60
N TRP A 20 -10.13 14.43 -3.72
CA TRP A 20 -8.85 15.16 -3.75
C TRP A 20 -8.87 16.49 -3.00
N LYS A 21 -9.99 17.23 -3.03
CA LYS A 21 -10.16 18.41 -2.17
C LYS A 21 -10.63 18.07 -0.76
N GLY A 22 -11.12 16.85 -0.55
CA GLY A 22 -11.49 16.32 0.74
C GLY A 22 -12.88 16.68 1.25
N GLU A 23 -13.77 17.20 0.39
CA GLU A 23 -15.15 17.56 0.76
C GLU A 23 -15.92 16.41 1.41
N LEU A 24 -15.61 15.15 1.06
CA LEU A 24 -16.26 13.97 1.63
C LEU A 24 -15.81 13.62 3.06
N TYR A 25 -14.68 14.16 3.50
CA TYR A 25 -14.09 13.82 4.80
C TYR A 25 -14.33 14.91 5.84
N HIS A 26 -14.68 16.12 5.42
CA HIS A 26 -15.15 17.16 6.33
C HIS A 26 -16.47 16.71 7.01
N ASP A 27 -16.64 17.09 8.27
CA ASP A 27 -17.86 16.87 9.06
C ASP A 27 -18.33 15.42 9.23
N SER A 28 -17.42 14.43 9.07
CA SER A 28 -17.73 13.00 9.28
C SER A 28 -18.89 12.48 8.40
N ILE A 29 -19.01 12.98 7.16
CA ILE A 29 -20.05 12.52 6.20
C ILE A 29 -20.00 11.00 6.01
N PHE A 30 -18.79 10.41 6.08
CA PHE A 30 -18.59 8.97 6.11
C PHE A 30 -18.42 8.43 7.53
N LYS A 31 -19.25 7.45 7.87
CA LYS A 31 -18.96 6.49 8.95
C LYS A 31 -17.94 5.46 8.46
N GLU A 32 -17.24 4.79 9.38
CA GLU A 32 -16.19 3.82 9.06
C GLU A 32 -16.61 2.72 8.08
N ASN A 33 -17.89 2.32 8.03
CA ASN A 33 -18.44 1.27 7.17
C ASN A 33 -19.46 1.80 6.14
N SER A 34 -19.11 2.87 5.43
CA SER A 34 -20.06 3.53 4.51
C SER A 34 -19.50 3.87 3.13
N ARG A 35 -18.29 3.36 2.80
CA ARG A 35 -17.66 3.59 1.49
C ARG A 35 -18.18 2.67 0.38
N GLY A 36 -19.01 1.69 0.72
CA GLY A 36 -19.59 0.77 -0.27
C GLY A 36 -20.27 1.51 -1.42
N TRP A 37 -21.04 2.57 -1.16
CA TRP A 37 -21.62 3.39 -2.24
C TRP A 37 -20.55 4.09 -3.08
N LEU A 38 -19.55 4.70 -2.44
CA LEU A 38 -18.49 5.45 -3.12
C LEU A 38 -17.76 4.52 -4.10
N TRP A 39 -17.34 3.35 -3.62
CA TRP A 39 -16.61 2.39 -4.45
C TRP A 39 -17.50 1.78 -5.53
N LYS A 40 -18.78 1.53 -5.25
CA LYS A 40 -19.75 1.12 -6.29
C LYS A 40 -19.85 2.19 -7.39
N ALA A 41 -20.00 3.46 -7.02
CA ALA A 41 -20.11 4.57 -7.98
C ALA A 41 -18.84 4.77 -8.82
N LEU A 42 -17.66 4.61 -8.20
CA LEU A 42 -16.38 4.80 -8.87
C LEU A 42 -15.97 3.63 -9.75
N LEU A 43 -16.31 2.40 -9.34
CA LEU A 43 -15.76 1.19 -9.93
C LEU A 43 -16.76 0.39 -10.75
N LEU A 44 -18.07 0.49 -10.52
CA LEU A 44 -19.04 -0.34 -11.23
C LEU A 44 -19.63 0.35 -12.47
N CYS A 45 -19.44 1.65 -12.64
CA CYS A 45 -19.93 2.41 -13.79
C CYS A 45 -18.78 2.75 -14.77
N ASP A 46 -18.96 2.47 -16.06
CA ASP A 46 -18.08 2.97 -17.14
C ASP A 46 -18.31 4.48 -17.40
N GLU A 47 -17.44 5.13 -18.19
CA GLU A 47 -17.55 6.51 -18.68
C GLU A 47 -18.90 6.83 -19.35
N ASN A 48 -19.62 5.81 -19.83
CA ASN A 48 -20.96 5.92 -20.40
C ASN A 48 -22.12 5.65 -19.40
N ASN A 49 -21.87 5.60 -18.09
CA ASN A 49 -22.85 5.20 -17.05
C ASN A 49 -23.46 3.80 -17.23
N ASN A 50 -22.83 2.93 -18.03
CA ASN A 50 -23.23 1.53 -18.11
C ASN A 50 -22.58 0.75 -16.95
N CYS A 51 -23.38 0.04 -16.16
CA CYS A 51 -22.88 -0.88 -15.14
C CYS A 51 -22.04 -1.98 -15.80
N LEU A 52 -20.73 -1.98 -15.58
CA LEU A 52 -19.77 -2.94 -16.12
C LEU A 52 -19.87 -4.28 -15.37
N LEU A 53 -20.84 -5.09 -15.76
CA LEU A 53 -20.81 -6.53 -15.51
C LEU A 53 -20.21 -7.33 -16.67
N THR A 54 -19.66 -6.71 -17.73
CA THR A 54 -19.52 -7.45 -19.01
C THR A 54 -18.12 -7.60 -19.61
N ASP A 55 -17.13 -6.77 -19.27
CA ASP A 55 -15.98 -6.68 -20.18
C ASP A 55 -14.75 -7.51 -19.76
N ASN A 56 -14.50 -7.68 -18.46
CA ASN A 56 -13.45 -8.56 -17.94
C ASN A 56 -13.92 -10.01 -17.70
N PHE A 57 -15.21 -10.30 -17.94
CA PHE A 57 -15.82 -11.61 -17.71
C PHE A 57 -16.07 -12.39 -19.00
N LYS A 58 -15.34 -12.08 -20.08
CA LYS A 58 -15.43 -12.82 -21.36
C LYS A 58 -14.98 -14.29 -21.17
N GLY A 59 -15.91 -15.12 -20.73
CA GLY A 59 -15.73 -16.56 -20.50
C GLY A 59 -16.51 -17.12 -19.31
N LEU A 60 -16.90 -16.30 -18.33
CA LEU A 60 -17.78 -16.70 -17.24
C LEU A 60 -19.07 -15.90 -17.30
N ASP A 61 -20.17 -16.57 -17.61
CA ASP A 61 -21.52 -15.98 -17.64
C ASP A 61 -22.03 -15.73 -16.21
N LEU A 62 -21.42 -14.76 -15.53
CA LEU A 62 -21.83 -14.27 -14.20
C LEU A 62 -23.21 -13.63 -14.20
N ASN A 63 -23.74 -13.31 -15.39
CA ASN A 63 -25.09 -12.81 -15.58
C ASN A 63 -26.15 -13.92 -15.62
N GLN A 64 -25.77 -15.20 -15.66
CA GLN A 64 -26.71 -16.32 -15.71
C GLN A 64 -26.69 -17.24 -14.48
N PHE A 65 -25.59 -17.29 -13.74
CA PHE A 65 -25.50 -18.07 -12.49
C PHE A 65 -24.62 -17.33 -11.48
N GLY A 66 -25.12 -17.12 -10.25
CA GLY A 66 -24.43 -16.41 -9.17
C GLY A 66 -23.07 -17.03 -8.79
N LEU A 67 -22.43 -16.46 -7.76
CA LEU A 67 -21.15 -16.95 -7.23
C LEU A 67 -21.12 -18.47 -7.13
N VAL A 68 -20.09 -19.10 -7.67
CA VAL A 68 -19.94 -20.55 -7.69
C VAL A 68 -19.82 -21.03 -6.24
N PRO A 69 -20.61 -22.04 -5.79
CA PRO A 69 -20.50 -22.57 -4.45
C PRO A 69 -19.15 -23.28 -4.26
N VAL A 70 -18.58 -23.19 -3.05
CA VAL A 70 -17.33 -23.89 -2.74
C VAL A 70 -17.59 -25.40 -2.71
N PRO A 71 -16.79 -26.23 -3.40
CA PRO A 71 -16.97 -27.68 -3.39
C PRO A 71 -16.91 -28.29 -1.98
N MET A 72 -17.78 -29.26 -1.72
CA MET A 72 -17.69 -30.11 -0.53
C MET A 72 -16.59 -31.15 -0.76
N LEU A 73 -15.44 -30.96 -0.12
CA LEU A 73 -14.33 -31.91 -0.20
C LEU A 73 -14.59 -33.04 0.79
N THR A 74 -15.12 -34.17 0.31
CA THR A 74 -15.16 -35.41 1.10
C THR A 74 -13.76 -36.04 1.14
N ASP A 75 -13.38 -36.69 2.24
CA ASP A 75 -12.10 -37.42 2.42
C ASP A 75 -11.90 -38.63 1.48
N GLY A 76 -12.62 -38.67 0.36
CA GLY A 76 -12.75 -39.81 -0.54
C GLY A 76 -11.86 -39.82 -1.79
N ASP A 77 -11.12 -38.76 -2.10
CA ASP A 77 -10.42 -38.69 -3.39
C ASP A 77 -9.01 -39.32 -3.39
N ASN A 78 -8.75 -40.21 -2.43
CA ASN A 78 -7.56 -41.07 -2.36
C ASN A 78 -7.91 -42.56 -2.27
N TYR A 79 -9.08 -42.97 -2.77
CA TYR A 79 -9.43 -44.38 -2.86
C TYR A 79 -9.03 -44.95 -4.22
N ASP A 80 -7.86 -45.60 -4.24
CA ASP A 80 -7.63 -46.75 -5.09
C ASP A 80 -8.85 -47.67 -5.05
N GLU A 81 -9.32 -48.09 -6.22
CA GLU A 81 -10.39 -49.06 -6.38
C GLU A 81 -10.13 -50.30 -5.53
N ASN A 82 -10.96 -50.56 -4.51
CA ASN A 82 -11.46 -51.91 -4.20
C ASN A 82 -12.49 -51.93 -3.04
N HIS A 83 -13.73 -52.25 -3.43
CA HIS A 83 -14.77 -53.04 -2.77
C HIS A 83 -15.09 -52.96 -1.24
N ASN A 84 -16.42 -52.83 -1.05
CA ASN A 84 -17.31 -53.42 -0.03
C ASN A 84 -17.76 -52.60 1.20
N ALA A 85 -18.97 -52.06 1.05
CA ALA A 85 -20.16 -52.21 1.90
C ALA A 85 -20.13 -51.90 3.43
N ASN A 86 -21.12 -51.06 3.79
CA ASN A 86 -22.00 -51.08 4.97
C ASN A 86 -21.86 -50.03 6.10
N VAL A 87 -22.88 -49.14 6.11
CA VAL A 87 -23.63 -48.49 7.22
C VAL A 87 -22.99 -47.26 7.93
N PRO A 88 -23.75 -46.16 8.11
CA PRO A 88 -23.23 -44.90 8.64
C PRO A 88 -23.21 -44.86 10.18
N LYS A 89 -22.11 -44.34 10.75
CA LYS A 89 -22.04 -43.92 12.15
C LYS A 89 -21.69 -42.44 12.25
N ARG A 90 -22.56 -41.73 12.96
CA ARG A 90 -22.50 -40.35 13.41
C ARG A 90 -21.46 -40.23 14.54
N VAL A 91 -20.36 -39.50 14.35
CA VAL A 91 -19.41 -39.09 15.41
C VAL A 91 -18.75 -37.77 14.95
N LEU A 92 -19.07 -36.61 15.54
CA LEU A 92 -18.44 -36.01 16.73
C LEU A 92 -16.98 -35.62 16.51
N HIS A 93 -16.71 -34.33 16.76
CA HIS A 93 -15.40 -33.69 16.81
C HIS A 93 -14.33 -34.54 17.49
N SER A 94 -13.10 -34.37 16.98
CA SER A 94 -11.78 -34.79 17.50
C SER A 94 -11.15 -35.94 16.73
N ASN A 95 -10.18 -35.60 15.89
CA ASN A 95 -8.83 -36.18 15.84
C ASN A 95 -8.07 -35.57 14.67
N VAL A 96 -7.39 -34.45 14.94
CA VAL A 96 -6.31 -33.95 14.07
C VAL A 96 -5.21 -35.00 14.13
N SER A 97 -5.01 -35.73 13.02
CA SER A 97 -3.91 -36.69 12.89
C SER A 97 -2.58 -35.96 13.04
N SER A 98 -1.84 -36.31 14.08
CA SER A 98 -0.59 -35.71 14.51
C SER A 98 0.64 -36.24 13.74
N SER A 99 0.55 -36.39 12.40
CA SER A 99 1.62 -37.02 11.61
C SER A 99 2.07 -36.27 10.36
N VAL A 100 1.78 -34.98 10.23
CA VAL A 100 2.38 -34.14 9.17
C VAL A 100 3.31 -33.14 9.83
N GLY A 101 4.61 -33.42 9.70
CA GLY A 101 5.68 -32.62 10.28
C GLY A 101 5.56 -31.14 9.93
N ILE A 102 5.76 -30.29 10.94
CA ILE A 102 6.19 -28.89 10.88
C ILE A 102 5.70 -28.16 9.61
N ARG A 103 4.38 -27.98 9.53
CA ARG A 103 3.69 -26.75 9.15
C ARG A 103 4.48 -25.81 8.20
N ARG A 104 4.30 -26.02 6.89
CA ARG A 104 4.45 -24.96 5.86
C ARG A 104 3.30 -23.95 6.06
N LEU A 105 3.43 -23.08 7.05
CA LEU A 105 2.47 -21.99 7.32
C LEU A 105 2.69 -20.76 6.41
N THR A 106 3.70 -20.82 5.55
CA THR A 106 4.07 -19.91 4.46
C THR A 106 4.98 -20.73 3.53
N PRO A 107 5.08 -20.45 2.22
CA PRO A 107 6.17 -21.01 1.41
C PRO A 107 7.50 -20.63 2.08
N VAL A 108 8.28 -21.63 2.49
CA VAL A 108 9.60 -21.41 3.09
C VAL A 108 10.60 -21.28 1.94
N GLU A 109 10.81 -20.07 1.46
CA GLU A 109 11.99 -19.72 0.65
C GLU A 109 12.95 -18.76 1.38
N ALA A 110 12.77 -18.61 2.70
CA ALA A 110 13.62 -17.79 3.54
C ALA A 110 14.64 -18.60 4.35
N VAL A 111 15.45 -19.47 3.73
CA VAL A 111 16.72 -19.93 4.32
C VAL A 111 17.78 -20.24 3.23
N GLU A 112 18.11 -19.27 2.38
CA GLU A 112 19.44 -19.28 1.73
C GLU A 112 20.12 -17.93 1.99
N LYS A 113 20.67 -17.78 3.20
CA LYS A 113 21.82 -16.95 3.60
C LYS A 113 21.74 -16.65 5.10
N HIS A 114 22.02 -17.66 5.93
CA HIS A 114 22.29 -17.44 7.34
C HIS A 114 23.81 -17.41 7.57
N PRO A 115 24.40 -16.35 8.17
CA PRO A 115 25.85 -16.15 8.25
C PRO A 115 26.54 -16.94 9.36
N LEU A 116 26.06 -18.15 9.68
CA LEU A 116 26.70 -19.11 10.61
C LEU A 116 26.77 -20.53 10.04
N SER A 117 26.62 -20.71 8.72
CA SER A 117 26.97 -21.97 8.07
C SER A 117 28.47 -22.00 7.79
N ASP A 118 29.27 -22.29 8.81
CA ASP A 118 30.70 -22.60 8.63
C ASP A 118 30.89 -24.07 8.20
N ASP A 119 31.87 -24.22 7.32
CA ASP A 119 32.25 -25.37 6.49
C ASP A 119 32.38 -26.75 7.18
N ASN A 120 31.93 -27.80 6.46
CA ASN A 120 32.79 -28.85 5.89
C ASN A 120 31.97 -30.13 5.63
N ASP A 121 31.60 -30.40 4.38
CA ASP A 121 32.00 -31.68 3.79
C ASP A 121 31.90 -31.66 2.26
N GLN A 122 32.98 -32.08 1.63
CA GLN A 122 33.05 -32.27 0.19
C GLN A 122 32.30 -33.54 -0.17
N THR A 123 31.22 -33.44 -0.95
CA THR A 123 30.86 -34.51 -1.88
C THR A 123 30.17 -33.94 -3.12
N LYS A 124 30.89 -34.06 -4.25
CA LYS A 124 30.40 -33.75 -5.58
C LYS A 124 29.29 -34.73 -5.96
N GLY A 125 28.06 -34.22 -6.09
CA GLY A 125 26.94 -34.86 -6.77
C GLY A 125 26.11 -33.77 -7.45
N SER A 126 25.84 -33.95 -8.73
CA SER A 126 25.19 -32.97 -9.63
C SER A 126 24.04 -32.18 -8.99
N LEU A 127 24.20 -30.85 -8.92
CA LEU A 127 23.11 -29.92 -8.67
C LEU A 127 22.14 -29.96 -9.87
N SER A 128 21.01 -30.64 -9.68
CA SER A 128 19.79 -30.35 -10.42
C SER A 128 19.35 -28.94 -10.07
N LYS A 129 19.38 -28.05 -11.07
CA LYS A 129 18.73 -26.75 -11.04
C LYS A 129 17.22 -26.93 -10.95
N GLY A 130 16.57 -26.09 -10.13
CA GLY A 130 15.13 -25.87 -10.13
C GLY A 130 14.41 -26.75 -9.11
N SER A 131 14.05 -26.16 -7.97
CA SER A 131 13.00 -26.67 -7.10
C SER A 131 11.68 -26.66 -7.87
N ASP A 132 11.30 -27.80 -8.44
CA ASP A 132 9.92 -28.05 -8.87
C ASP A 132 9.03 -28.11 -7.62
N GLU A 133 8.61 -26.95 -7.10
CA GLU A 133 7.57 -26.89 -6.08
C GLU A 133 6.23 -27.28 -6.71
N LYS A 134 5.69 -28.43 -6.29
CA LYS A 134 4.38 -28.89 -6.74
C LYS A 134 3.30 -27.88 -6.33
N PRO A 135 2.42 -27.43 -7.25
CA PRO A 135 1.35 -26.51 -6.91
C PRO A 135 0.42 -27.11 -5.85
N LEU A 136 -0.03 -26.26 -4.92
CA LEU A 136 -0.96 -26.66 -3.85
C LEU A 136 -2.24 -27.26 -4.44
N THR A 137 -2.75 -28.30 -3.80
CA THR A 137 -4.06 -28.86 -4.14
C THR A 137 -5.18 -27.87 -3.76
N LEU A 138 -6.36 -28.04 -4.37
CA LEU A 138 -7.54 -27.25 -4.00
C LEU A 138 -7.88 -27.39 -2.51
N ARG A 139 -7.71 -28.59 -1.95
CA ARG A 139 -7.94 -28.86 -0.52
C ARG A 139 -7.01 -28.03 0.36
N GLU A 140 -5.70 -28.14 0.12
CA GLU A 140 -4.70 -27.39 0.87
C GLU A 140 -4.94 -25.87 0.76
N THR A 141 -5.28 -25.39 -0.44
CA THR A 141 -5.60 -23.97 -0.67
C THR A 141 -6.79 -23.51 0.17
N LEU A 142 -7.88 -24.30 0.19
CA LEU A 142 -9.08 -23.97 0.98
C LEU A 142 -8.81 -24.05 2.50
N GLU A 143 -8.00 -25.00 2.96
CA GLU A 143 -7.59 -25.08 4.38
C GLU A 143 -6.75 -23.87 4.80
N ILE A 144 -5.84 -23.39 3.94
CA ILE A 144 -5.07 -22.16 4.19
C ILE A 144 -6.01 -20.96 4.25
N ILE A 145 -6.97 -20.84 3.32
CA ILE A 145 -7.99 -19.78 3.33
C ILE A 145 -8.78 -19.81 4.64
N ASP A 146 -9.26 -20.99 5.07
CA ASP A 146 -10.07 -21.13 6.29
C ASP A 146 -9.25 -20.75 7.55
N LEU A 147 -7.97 -21.12 7.61
CA LEU A 147 -7.06 -20.71 8.68
C LEU A 147 -6.90 -19.18 8.73
N ASP A 148 -6.69 -18.55 7.59
CA ASP A 148 -6.49 -17.12 7.47
C ASP A 148 -7.76 -16.32 7.80
N LEU A 149 -8.93 -16.77 7.32
CA LEU A 149 -10.22 -16.17 7.65
C LEU A 149 -10.52 -16.21 9.15
N SER A 150 -10.17 -17.30 9.83
CA SER A 150 -10.35 -17.43 11.29
C SER A 150 -9.54 -16.42 12.12
N ARG A 151 -8.51 -15.80 11.52
CA ARG A 151 -7.60 -14.85 12.19
C ARG A 151 -7.94 -13.39 11.91
N ILE A 152 -9.02 -13.12 11.18
CA ILE A 152 -9.48 -11.74 10.95
C ILE A 152 -9.98 -11.16 12.28
N MET A 153 -9.38 -10.04 12.67
CA MET A 153 -9.69 -9.31 13.92
C MET A 153 -10.21 -7.88 13.63
N LEU A 154 -10.70 -7.65 12.41
CA LEU A 154 -11.16 -6.33 11.98
C LEU A 154 -12.51 -5.95 12.61
N ASP A 155 -13.43 -6.93 12.67
CA ASP A 155 -14.78 -6.79 13.21
C ASP A 155 -15.28 -8.18 13.64
N ASP A 156 -16.15 -8.23 14.66
CA ASP A 156 -16.67 -9.48 15.21
C ASP A 156 -17.53 -10.26 14.20
N ILE A 157 -18.11 -9.58 13.20
CA ILE A 157 -18.92 -10.23 12.16
C ILE A 157 -18.14 -11.32 11.40
N PHE A 158 -16.81 -11.21 11.32
CA PHE A 158 -15.98 -12.21 10.62
C PHE A 158 -15.90 -13.54 11.36
N GLN A 159 -16.28 -13.58 12.63
CA GLN A 159 -16.38 -14.81 13.41
C GLN A 159 -17.72 -15.54 13.17
N GLU A 160 -18.69 -14.90 12.51
CA GLU A 160 -19.95 -15.53 12.18
C GLU A 160 -19.78 -16.60 11.09
N PRO A 161 -20.31 -17.83 11.29
CA PRO A 161 -20.11 -18.93 10.32
C PRO A 161 -20.61 -18.61 8.92
N LYS A 162 -21.66 -17.79 8.81
CA LYS A 162 -22.24 -17.37 7.53
C LYS A 162 -21.32 -16.40 6.79
N VAL A 163 -20.79 -15.38 7.48
CA VAL A 163 -19.82 -14.43 6.92
C VAL A 163 -18.55 -15.15 6.51
N HIS A 164 -18.06 -16.07 7.34
CA HIS A 164 -16.91 -16.91 7.01
C HIS A 164 -17.15 -17.72 5.73
N ALA A 165 -18.33 -18.33 5.57
CA ALA A 165 -18.69 -19.07 4.35
C ALA A 165 -18.74 -18.16 3.10
N GLN A 166 -19.29 -16.94 3.24
CA GLN A 166 -19.33 -15.95 2.16
C GLN A 166 -17.92 -15.49 1.76
N MET A 167 -17.07 -15.15 2.73
CA MET A 167 -15.67 -14.75 2.51
C MET A 167 -14.86 -15.86 1.82
N ARG A 168 -15.04 -17.11 2.27
CA ARG A 168 -14.44 -18.29 1.64
C ARG A 168 -14.90 -18.46 0.20
N GLN A 169 -16.20 -18.29 -0.06
CA GLN A 169 -16.77 -18.36 -1.41
C GLN A 169 -16.20 -17.26 -2.31
N LEU A 170 -16.07 -16.02 -1.83
CA LEU A 170 -15.50 -14.91 -2.57
C LEU A 170 -14.04 -15.17 -2.97
N LEU A 171 -13.20 -15.62 -2.03
CA LEU A 171 -11.80 -15.98 -2.33
C LEU A 171 -11.71 -17.14 -3.31
N TYR A 172 -12.54 -18.17 -3.16
CA TYR A 172 -12.60 -19.29 -4.11
C TYR A 172 -12.97 -18.83 -5.52
N ASN A 173 -14.00 -17.97 -5.65
CA ASN A 173 -14.43 -17.45 -6.95
C ASN A 173 -13.35 -16.56 -7.58
N TYR A 174 -12.63 -15.76 -6.77
CA TYR A 174 -11.49 -14.99 -7.26
C TYR A 174 -10.42 -15.89 -7.89
N LEU A 175 -10.00 -16.96 -7.19
CA LEU A 175 -9.03 -17.91 -7.74
C LEU A 175 -9.54 -18.62 -9.00
N LEU A 176 -10.84 -18.94 -9.04
CA LEU A 176 -11.46 -19.56 -10.21
C LEU A 176 -11.45 -18.64 -11.43
N ILE A 177 -11.73 -17.34 -11.25
CA ILE A 177 -11.67 -16.32 -12.32
C ILE A 177 -10.26 -16.23 -12.90
N HIS A 178 -9.22 -16.31 -12.06
CA HIS A 178 -7.81 -16.18 -12.45
C HIS A 178 -7.10 -17.53 -12.68
N GLN A 179 -7.86 -18.62 -12.86
CA GLN A 179 -7.27 -19.95 -13.02
C GLN A 179 -6.34 -20.05 -14.24
N SER A 180 -6.68 -19.36 -15.34
CA SER A 180 -5.85 -19.32 -16.55
C SER A 180 -4.51 -18.58 -16.36
N GLU A 181 -4.42 -17.73 -15.35
CA GLU A 181 -3.21 -16.97 -15.00
C GLU A 181 -2.33 -17.73 -13.99
N HIS A 182 -2.73 -18.95 -13.60
CA HIS A 182 -2.08 -19.76 -12.57
C HIS A 182 -1.94 -19.03 -11.22
N LEU A 183 -2.88 -18.11 -10.92
CA LEU A 183 -2.88 -17.36 -9.68
C LEU A 183 -3.11 -18.31 -8.49
N GLN A 184 -2.23 -18.22 -7.50
CA GLN A 184 -2.35 -18.96 -6.24
C GLN A 184 -2.77 -18.02 -5.11
N TYR A 185 -3.46 -18.58 -4.12
CA TYR A 185 -3.77 -17.85 -2.89
C TYR A 185 -2.48 -17.41 -2.19
N LYS A 186 -2.44 -16.16 -1.74
CA LYS A 186 -1.36 -15.62 -0.93
C LYS A 186 -1.92 -14.98 0.33
N GLN A 187 -1.21 -15.18 1.44
CA GLN A 187 -1.57 -14.60 2.72
C GLN A 187 -1.71 -13.07 2.59
N GLY A 188 -2.78 -12.53 3.16
CA GLY A 188 -3.14 -11.12 3.07
C GLY A 188 -4.32 -10.82 2.14
N PHE A 189 -4.63 -11.71 1.17
CA PHE A 189 -5.82 -11.56 0.32
C PHE A 189 -7.11 -11.45 1.16
N HIS A 190 -7.20 -12.24 2.24
CA HIS A 190 -8.32 -12.22 3.16
C HIS A 190 -8.49 -10.88 3.88
N GLU A 191 -7.39 -10.18 4.18
CA GLU A 191 -7.41 -8.88 4.85
C GLU A 191 -7.95 -7.80 3.92
N ILE A 192 -7.43 -7.75 2.69
CA ILE A 192 -7.93 -6.80 1.67
C ILE A 192 -9.41 -7.04 1.39
N LEU A 193 -9.82 -8.31 1.21
CA LEU A 193 -11.21 -8.68 0.99
C LEU A 193 -12.10 -8.29 2.19
N SER A 194 -11.62 -8.48 3.42
CA SER A 194 -12.41 -8.21 4.63
C SER A 194 -12.81 -6.74 4.73
N VAL A 195 -11.90 -5.83 4.36
CA VAL A 195 -12.19 -4.40 4.35
C VAL A 195 -13.28 -4.08 3.33
N ILE A 196 -13.19 -4.66 2.14
CA ILE A 196 -14.19 -4.45 1.08
C ILE A 196 -15.55 -4.98 1.49
N TYR A 197 -15.58 -6.20 2.04
CA TYR A 197 -16.79 -6.79 2.58
C TYR A 197 -17.42 -5.86 3.63
N LEU A 198 -16.62 -5.38 4.59
CA LEU A 198 -17.08 -4.53 5.69
C LEU A 198 -17.66 -3.20 5.19
N GLN A 199 -17.10 -2.60 4.13
CA GLN A 199 -17.61 -1.35 3.57
C GLN A 199 -18.98 -1.49 2.88
N LEU A 200 -19.35 -2.70 2.46
CA LEU A 200 -20.65 -3.01 1.88
C LEU A 200 -21.62 -3.57 2.93
N TYR A 201 -21.12 -3.98 4.10
CA TYR A 201 -21.92 -4.53 5.19
C TYR A 201 -22.62 -3.42 5.98
N HIS A 202 -23.95 -3.44 6.00
CA HIS A 202 -24.79 -2.42 6.66
C HIS A 202 -25.57 -2.97 7.87
N GLY A 203 -24.99 -3.96 8.58
CA GLY A 203 -25.63 -4.58 9.75
C GLY A 203 -26.69 -5.64 9.38
N THR A 204 -26.81 -5.97 8.10
CA THR A 204 -27.61 -7.08 7.58
C THR A 204 -26.75 -7.92 6.66
N ASP A 205 -27.10 -9.20 6.55
CA ASP A 205 -26.46 -10.12 5.61
C ASP A 205 -26.39 -9.55 4.20
N LEU A 206 -25.22 -9.68 3.56
CA LEU A 206 -25.08 -9.34 2.14
C LEU A 206 -25.86 -10.35 1.29
N ASP A 207 -26.62 -9.82 0.34
CA ASP A 207 -27.27 -10.64 -0.68
C ASP A 207 -26.28 -11.02 -1.81
N ASN A 208 -26.74 -11.81 -2.78
CA ASN A 208 -25.89 -12.25 -3.88
C ASN A 208 -25.36 -11.09 -4.73
N THR A 209 -26.13 -10.02 -4.89
CA THR A 209 -25.73 -8.84 -5.67
C THR A 209 -24.64 -8.07 -4.93
N ASP A 210 -24.76 -7.90 -3.62
CA ASP A 210 -23.71 -7.29 -2.81
C ASP A 210 -22.44 -8.12 -2.78
N LEU A 211 -22.53 -9.44 -2.66
CA LEU A 211 -21.35 -10.31 -2.74
C LEU A 211 -20.67 -10.22 -4.12
N GLN A 212 -21.43 -10.14 -5.21
CA GLN A 212 -20.86 -9.87 -6.54
C GLN A 212 -20.14 -8.52 -6.59
N ASN A 213 -20.73 -7.47 -6.01
CA ASN A 213 -20.09 -6.16 -5.93
C ASN A 213 -18.78 -6.21 -5.14
N VAL A 214 -18.75 -6.93 -4.00
CA VAL A 214 -17.52 -7.17 -3.23
C VAL A 214 -16.46 -7.84 -4.13
N LEU A 215 -16.83 -8.90 -4.84
CA LEU A 215 -15.89 -9.62 -5.71
C LEU A 215 -15.35 -8.74 -6.84
N ILE A 216 -16.20 -7.92 -7.47
CA ILE A 216 -15.77 -7.02 -8.56
C ILE A 216 -14.80 -5.96 -8.05
N ILE A 217 -15.12 -5.32 -6.92
CA ILE A 217 -14.25 -4.30 -6.31
C ILE A 217 -12.91 -4.94 -5.91
N PHE A 218 -12.96 -6.10 -5.26
CA PHE A 218 -11.77 -6.87 -4.88
C PHE A 218 -10.92 -7.22 -6.11
N ASN A 219 -11.53 -7.76 -7.16
CA ASN A 219 -10.83 -8.11 -8.38
C ASN A 219 -10.16 -6.89 -9.04
N LYS A 220 -10.87 -5.76 -9.17
CA LYS A 220 -10.31 -4.52 -9.75
C LYS A 220 -9.12 -3.98 -8.96
N LEU A 221 -9.16 -4.09 -7.64
CA LEU A 221 -8.07 -3.68 -6.78
C LEU A 221 -6.89 -4.65 -6.87
N MET A 222 -7.14 -5.95 -6.74
CA MET A 222 -6.10 -6.99 -6.76
C MET A 222 -5.40 -7.10 -8.12
N ASN A 223 -6.07 -6.84 -9.24
CA ASN A 223 -5.43 -6.81 -10.57
C ASN A 223 -4.34 -5.75 -10.69
N GLN A 224 -4.34 -4.72 -9.83
CA GLN A 224 -3.30 -3.70 -9.80
C GLN A 224 -2.20 -4.01 -8.78
N ILE A 225 -2.57 -4.63 -7.65
CA ILE A 225 -1.67 -4.88 -6.51
C ILE A 225 -0.91 -6.20 -6.67
N GLU A 226 -1.61 -7.28 -7.01
CA GLU A 226 -1.08 -8.64 -7.03
C GLU A 226 0.17 -8.76 -7.91
N PRO A 227 0.14 -8.29 -9.18
CA PRO A 227 1.25 -8.49 -10.08
C PRO A 227 2.54 -7.81 -9.61
N ILE A 228 2.41 -6.75 -8.81
CA ILE A 228 3.54 -5.91 -8.38
C ILE A 228 4.04 -6.32 -7.00
N PHE A 229 3.14 -6.44 -6.02
CA PHE A 229 3.51 -6.54 -4.61
C PHE A 229 3.42 -7.97 -4.07
N TYR A 230 2.66 -8.85 -4.72
CA TYR A 230 2.54 -10.25 -4.32
C TYR A 230 3.46 -11.17 -5.12
N ASN A 231 3.94 -10.77 -6.29
CA ASN A 231 5.04 -11.41 -6.98
C ASN A 231 6.38 -10.90 -6.42
N GLU A 232 7.22 -11.80 -5.90
CA GLU A 232 8.47 -11.42 -5.23
C GLU A 232 9.49 -10.77 -6.18
N GLU A 233 9.65 -11.32 -7.38
CA GLU A 233 10.56 -10.75 -8.38
C GLU A 233 10.14 -9.32 -8.76
N ASN A 234 8.84 -9.12 -8.96
CA ASN A 234 8.30 -7.81 -9.30
C ASN A 234 8.39 -6.83 -8.12
N LEU A 235 8.19 -7.28 -6.87
CA LEU A 235 8.37 -6.46 -5.68
C LEU A 235 9.83 -6.01 -5.53
N ILE A 236 10.79 -6.93 -5.70
CA ILE A 236 12.23 -6.63 -5.69
C ILE A 236 12.59 -5.63 -6.80
N ASN A 237 12.02 -5.82 -7.99
CA ASN A 237 12.24 -4.93 -9.12
C ASN A 237 11.64 -3.55 -8.87
N TRP A 238 10.44 -3.47 -8.30
CA TRP A 238 9.78 -2.23 -7.93
C TRP A 238 10.58 -1.48 -6.87
N ASP A 239 11.04 -2.15 -5.80
CA ASP A 239 11.88 -1.53 -4.77
C ASP A 239 13.12 -0.87 -5.41
N LYS A 240 13.88 -1.63 -6.20
CA LYS A 240 15.11 -1.14 -6.84
C LYS A 240 14.88 -0.03 -7.85
N ARG A 241 13.81 -0.12 -8.64
CA ARG A 241 13.61 0.76 -9.81
C ARG A 241 12.76 1.98 -9.51
N VAL A 242 11.87 1.89 -8.53
CA VAL A 242 10.86 2.90 -8.19
C VAL A 242 11.13 3.40 -6.78
N PHE A 243 10.84 2.59 -5.74
CA PHE A 243 10.81 3.07 -4.36
C PHE A 243 12.15 3.65 -3.90
N THR A 244 13.24 2.88 -4.04
CA THR A 244 14.59 3.31 -3.65
C THR A 244 15.02 4.60 -4.35
N LYS A 245 14.61 4.81 -5.62
CA LYS A 245 14.93 6.04 -6.35
C LYS A 245 14.14 7.23 -5.82
N ILE A 246 12.83 7.07 -5.61
CA ILE A 246 11.96 8.11 -5.07
C ILE A 246 12.43 8.50 -3.67
N PHE A 247 12.74 7.50 -2.81
CA PHE A 247 13.29 7.75 -1.48
C PHE A 247 14.56 8.59 -1.56
N ARG A 248 15.56 8.14 -2.32
CA ARG A 248 16.84 8.85 -2.42
C ARG A 248 16.69 10.32 -2.88
N ILE A 249 15.72 10.60 -3.76
CA ILE A 249 15.44 11.96 -4.24
C ILE A 249 14.76 12.79 -3.14
N CYS A 250 13.72 12.24 -2.52
CA CYS A 250 12.86 12.97 -1.59
C CYS A 250 13.51 13.19 -0.23
N LEU A 251 14.25 12.20 0.27
CA LEU A 251 14.80 12.17 1.63
C LEU A 251 16.27 11.71 1.63
N PRO A 252 17.20 12.44 0.96
CA PRO A 252 18.58 11.99 0.75
C PRO A 252 19.37 11.80 2.04
N ASP A 253 19.17 12.67 3.05
CA ASP A 253 19.87 12.57 4.34
C ASP A 253 19.50 11.28 5.08
N LEU A 254 18.20 11.07 5.29
CA LEU A 254 17.68 9.85 5.91
C LEU A 254 18.08 8.61 5.11
N PHE A 255 17.97 8.69 3.77
CA PHE A 255 18.35 7.59 2.90
C PHE A 255 19.83 7.21 3.08
N SER A 256 20.72 8.20 3.11
CA SER A 256 22.15 7.94 3.25
C SER A 256 22.49 7.28 4.58
N LYS A 257 21.84 7.67 5.67
CA LYS A 257 22.17 7.16 7.00
C LYS A 257 21.50 5.82 7.32
N VAL A 258 20.30 5.54 6.79
CA VAL A 258 19.60 4.26 7.01
C VAL A 258 20.12 3.17 6.08
N PHE A 259 20.50 3.51 4.84
CA PHE A 259 20.74 2.50 3.81
C PHE A 259 22.18 2.36 3.36
N TYR A 260 23.02 3.36 3.61
CA TYR A 260 24.43 3.35 3.21
C TYR A 260 25.34 3.51 4.43
N GLN A 261 26.47 2.82 4.43
CA GLN A 261 27.60 3.22 5.27
C GLN A 261 28.68 3.85 4.39
N PRO A 262 29.30 4.96 4.84
CA PRO A 262 30.54 5.41 4.24
C PRO A 262 31.60 4.29 4.39
N PRO A 263 32.44 4.06 3.37
CA PRO A 263 33.50 3.06 3.47
C PRO A 263 34.42 3.42 4.63
N LYS A 264 34.57 2.51 5.60
CA LYS A 264 35.49 2.67 6.73
C LYS A 264 36.88 3.05 6.19
N THR A 265 37.35 4.26 6.50
CA THR A 265 38.69 4.75 6.14
C THR A 265 39.75 4.10 7.04
N GLY A 266 39.83 2.77 6.98
CA GLY A 266 40.86 1.96 7.63
C GLY A 266 41.84 1.42 6.59
N SER A 267 43.02 2.02 6.52
CA SER A 267 44.21 1.52 5.82
C SER A 267 44.08 1.10 4.33
N GLY A 268 44.43 2.03 3.44
CA GLY A 268 45.27 1.72 2.26
C GLY A 268 44.64 1.10 1.02
N LYS A 269 43.38 0.66 1.03
CA LYS A 269 42.68 0.26 -0.22
C LYS A 269 41.31 0.89 -0.30
N LYS A 270 41.22 2.00 -1.07
CA LYS A 270 39.95 2.57 -1.53
C LYS A 270 39.17 1.52 -2.32
N LYS A 271 38.29 0.77 -1.66
CA LYS A 271 37.19 0.09 -2.35
C LYS A 271 36.05 1.11 -2.44
N ASN A 272 35.93 1.73 -3.61
CA ASN A 272 34.82 2.61 -3.98
C ASN A 272 33.57 1.77 -4.27
N VAL A 273 32.94 1.18 -3.25
CA VAL A 273 31.63 0.57 -3.45
C VAL A 273 30.74 0.96 -2.28
N ASP A 274 29.82 1.88 -2.57
CA ASP A 274 28.68 2.22 -1.73
C ASP A 274 27.80 0.96 -1.63
N HIS A 275 28.01 0.15 -0.60
CA HIS A 275 27.23 -1.06 -0.39
C HIS A 275 25.96 -0.71 0.38
N LEU A 276 24.81 -1.06 -0.18
CA LEU A 276 23.52 -1.05 0.51
C LEU A 276 23.56 -2.12 1.61
N ILE A 277 23.34 -1.74 2.87
CA ILE A 277 23.44 -2.65 4.01
C ILE A 277 22.09 -3.25 4.38
N HIS A 278 21.02 -2.48 4.15
CA HIS A 278 19.67 -2.84 4.57
C HIS A 278 18.74 -3.01 3.37
N SER A 279 17.95 -4.09 3.39
CA SER A 279 16.90 -4.34 2.41
C SER A 279 15.58 -3.76 2.91
N ASN A 280 14.94 -2.91 2.11
CA ASN A 280 13.61 -2.37 2.42
C ASN A 280 12.52 -3.43 2.45
N LEU A 281 12.76 -4.59 1.84
CA LEU A 281 11.73 -5.60 1.57
C LEU A 281 11.08 -6.16 2.84
N ILE A 282 11.80 -6.18 3.97
CA ILE A 282 11.33 -6.74 5.24
C ILE A 282 10.03 -6.06 5.70
N TRP A 283 9.97 -4.74 5.57
CA TRP A 283 8.81 -3.96 5.99
C TRP A 283 7.93 -3.55 4.80
N LEU A 284 8.52 -3.30 3.62
CA LEU A 284 7.77 -2.95 2.40
C LEU A 284 6.76 -4.02 2.02
N ILE A 285 7.10 -5.31 2.19
CA ILE A 285 6.21 -6.41 1.84
C ILE A 285 4.87 -6.30 2.56
N ARG A 286 4.87 -5.90 3.85
CA ARG A 286 3.66 -5.78 4.65
C ARG A 286 2.89 -4.52 4.30
N TRP A 287 3.59 -3.38 4.19
CA TRP A 287 3.00 -2.09 3.85
C TRP A 287 2.30 -2.12 2.49
N THR A 288 2.93 -2.75 1.49
CA THR A 288 2.45 -2.76 0.10
C THR A 288 1.40 -3.84 -0.15
N ARG A 289 1.58 -5.08 0.33
CA ARG A 289 0.60 -6.16 0.11
C ARG A 289 -0.72 -5.88 0.81
N LEU A 290 -0.66 -5.33 2.02
CA LEU A 290 -1.85 -5.04 2.83
C LEU A 290 -2.32 -3.59 2.68
N LEU A 291 -1.76 -2.82 1.75
CA LEU A 291 -2.07 -1.40 1.54
C LEU A 291 -2.23 -0.63 2.86
N PHE A 292 -1.22 -0.74 3.71
CA PHE A 292 -1.11 -0.06 5.01
C PHE A 292 -2.12 -0.48 6.10
N LEU A 293 -2.90 -1.55 5.91
CA LEU A 293 -3.91 -2.01 6.90
C LEU A 293 -3.36 -2.28 8.30
N ARG A 294 -2.10 -2.72 8.40
CA ARG A 294 -1.44 -2.99 9.68
C ARG A 294 -0.75 -1.74 10.27
N GLU A 295 -0.56 -0.72 9.43
CA GLU A 295 0.35 0.40 9.66
C GLU A 295 -0.40 1.66 10.06
N LEU A 296 -1.66 1.76 9.65
CA LEU A 296 -2.50 2.91 9.90
C LEU A 296 -3.84 2.48 10.51
N PRO A 297 -4.49 3.34 11.30
CA PRO A 297 -5.91 3.19 11.63
C PRO A 297 -6.77 3.02 10.37
N LEU A 298 -7.78 2.15 10.44
CA LEU A 298 -8.65 1.82 9.30
C LEU A 298 -9.21 3.06 8.60
N LYS A 299 -9.62 4.07 9.38
CA LYS A 299 -10.11 5.36 8.85
C LYS A 299 -9.16 5.98 7.82
N TYR A 300 -7.86 6.00 8.10
CA TYR A 300 -6.84 6.56 7.20
C TYR A 300 -6.50 5.65 6.03
N VAL A 301 -6.49 4.34 6.27
CA VAL A 301 -6.34 3.36 5.19
C VAL A 301 -7.43 3.55 4.15
N LEU A 302 -8.67 3.71 4.60
CA LEU A 302 -9.80 3.90 3.70
C LEU A 302 -9.71 5.22 2.91
N ILE A 303 -9.20 6.30 3.50
CA ILE A 303 -8.90 7.55 2.75
C ILE A 303 -7.85 7.27 1.67
N ILE A 304 -6.75 6.56 2.00
CA ILE A 304 -5.75 6.18 0.99
C ILE A 304 -6.40 5.36 -0.12
N TRP A 305 -7.29 4.42 0.22
CA TRP A 305 -7.95 3.56 -0.76
C TRP A 305 -8.89 4.34 -1.68
N ASP A 306 -9.60 5.35 -1.16
CA ASP A 306 -10.41 6.27 -1.97
C ASP A 306 -9.55 6.98 -3.04
N HIS A 307 -8.31 7.35 -2.70
CA HIS A 307 -7.35 7.90 -3.65
C HIS A 307 -6.79 6.82 -4.61
N VAL A 308 -6.37 5.66 -4.11
CA VAL A 308 -5.88 4.52 -4.92
C VAL A 308 -6.87 4.14 -6.02
N LEU A 309 -8.16 4.10 -5.70
CA LEU A 309 -9.21 3.71 -6.62
C LEU A 309 -9.56 4.79 -7.66
N THR A 310 -9.06 6.01 -7.49
CA THR A 310 -9.39 7.18 -8.33
C THR A 310 -8.20 7.87 -8.95
N PHE A 311 -6.98 7.38 -8.67
CA PHE A 311 -5.79 8.04 -9.14
C PHE A 311 -5.49 7.69 -10.60
N ASN A 312 -5.06 8.70 -11.35
CA ASN A 312 -4.78 8.57 -12.78
C ASN A 312 -3.35 8.07 -13.07
N TYR A 313 -2.49 8.02 -12.05
CA TYR A 313 -1.14 7.53 -12.20
C TYR A 313 -1.04 6.07 -11.75
N PRO A 314 -0.11 5.29 -12.35
CA PRO A 314 0.22 3.95 -11.91
C PRO A 314 0.35 3.79 -10.39
N LEU A 315 -0.34 2.76 -9.90
CA LEU A 315 -0.49 2.47 -8.48
C LEU A 315 0.86 2.35 -7.76
N ASP A 316 1.84 1.75 -8.43
CA ASP A 316 3.16 1.48 -7.89
C ASP A 316 3.94 2.76 -7.54
N ILE A 317 3.78 3.82 -8.33
CA ILE A 317 4.33 5.15 -8.04
C ILE A 317 3.56 5.79 -6.88
N PHE A 318 2.23 5.69 -6.89
CA PHE A 318 1.41 6.26 -5.82
C PHE A 318 1.73 5.66 -4.46
N ILE A 319 1.85 4.33 -4.38
CA ILE A 319 2.23 3.63 -3.15
C ILE A 319 3.64 4.04 -2.71
N ALA A 320 4.61 4.17 -3.63
CA ALA A 320 5.94 4.66 -3.27
C ALA A 320 5.90 6.08 -2.69
N CYS A 321 5.19 7.02 -3.33
CA CYS A 321 5.06 8.39 -2.84
C CYS A 321 4.26 8.47 -1.52
N THR A 322 3.28 7.58 -1.33
CA THR A 322 2.53 7.47 -0.08
C THR A 322 3.46 7.07 1.05
N ILE A 323 4.29 6.04 0.85
CA ILE A 323 5.30 5.62 1.82
C ILE A 323 6.24 6.78 2.18
N ILE A 324 6.77 7.50 1.19
CA ILE A 324 7.62 8.68 1.44
C ILE A 324 6.90 9.76 2.24
N THR A 325 5.62 10.00 1.95
CA THR A 325 4.85 11.02 2.67
C THR A 325 4.53 10.59 4.10
N LEU A 326 4.33 9.29 4.35
CA LEU A 326 4.22 8.73 5.70
C LEU A 326 5.54 8.86 6.46
N LEU A 327 6.69 8.59 5.83
CA LEU A 327 8.01 8.81 6.45
C LEU A 327 8.26 10.30 6.74
N LEU A 328 7.87 11.19 5.82
CA LEU A 328 7.92 12.64 6.04
C LEU A 328 7.10 13.07 7.26
N SER A 329 5.96 12.41 7.51
CA SER A 329 5.08 12.77 8.61
C SER A 329 5.70 12.56 9.99
N ILE A 330 6.72 11.70 10.09
CA ILE A 330 7.46 11.34 11.32
C ILE A 330 8.98 11.62 11.17
N TYR A 331 9.33 12.57 10.29
CA TYR A 331 10.72 12.78 9.90
C TYR A 331 11.62 13.18 11.08
N ASP A 332 11.10 13.94 12.05
CA ASP A 332 11.83 14.30 13.27
C ASP A 332 12.21 13.08 14.10
N GLU A 333 11.27 12.15 14.37
CA GLU A 333 11.54 10.91 15.09
C GLU A 333 12.60 10.06 14.37
N LEU A 334 12.47 9.95 13.04
CA LEU A 334 13.44 9.23 12.20
C LEU A 334 14.80 9.92 12.20
N HIS A 335 14.83 11.24 12.08
CA HIS A 335 16.07 12.01 12.06
C HIS A 335 16.78 11.94 13.41
N GLU A 336 16.05 12.01 14.53
CA GLU A 336 16.61 11.84 15.87
C GLU A 336 17.19 10.44 16.07
N LEU A 337 16.45 9.38 15.71
CA LEU A 337 16.90 7.99 15.81
C LEU A 337 18.21 7.76 15.05
N VAL A 338 18.30 8.31 13.84
CA VAL A 338 19.42 8.06 12.94
C VAL A 338 20.59 9.04 13.16
N SER A 339 20.39 10.13 13.90
CA SER A 339 21.45 11.11 14.21
C SER A 339 22.16 10.84 15.55
N GLN A 340 21.81 9.78 16.27
CA GLN A 340 22.50 9.40 17.50
C GLN A 340 23.93 8.96 17.18
N GLY A 341 24.92 9.46 17.93
CA GLY A 341 26.35 9.27 17.64
C GLY A 341 26.82 7.82 17.61
N ASP A 342 26.05 6.88 18.15
CA ASP A 342 26.34 5.44 18.14
C ASP A 342 25.67 4.70 16.96
N TYR A 343 24.73 5.31 16.23
CA TYR A 343 23.97 4.66 15.15
C TYR A 343 24.90 4.13 14.03
N GLU A 344 25.95 4.90 13.69
CA GLU A 344 26.97 4.50 12.71
C GLU A 344 27.86 3.35 13.21
N HIS A 345 27.94 3.13 14.53
CA HIS A 345 28.84 2.16 15.15
C HIS A 345 28.16 0.84 15.52
N THR A 346 26.86 0.86 15.83
CA THR A 346 26.11 -0.31 16.32
C THR A 346 25.27 -1.01 15.25
N ASN A 347 25.13 -0.44 14.05
CA ASN A 347 24.27 -0.98 12.98
C ASN A 347 22.80 -1.09 13.43
N ASN A 348 22.28 -0.04 14.07
CA ASN A 348 20.93 0.08 14.66
C ASN A 348 19.75 0.07 13.65
N ASN A 349 19.92 -0.56 12.48
CA ASN A 349 18.84 -0.75 11.51
C ASN A 349 17.64 -1.50 12.11
N ASP A 350 17.86 -2.30 13.15
CA ASP A 350 16.80 -3.01 13.87
C ASP A 350 15.83 -2.04 14.56
N GLU A 351 16.30 -0.92 15.12
CA GLU A 351 15.44 0.10 15.74
C GLU A 351 14.60 0.84 14.68
N PHE A 352 15.20 1.14 13.53
CA PHE A 352 14.46 1.69 12.38
C PHE A 352 13.38 0.70 11.92
N VAL A 353 13.74 -0.57 11.71
CA VAL A 353 12.77 -1.60 11.31
C VAL A 353 11.69 -1.76 12.36
N GLU A 354 12.03 -1.76 13.65
CA GLU A 354 11.05 -1.85 14.73
C GLU A 354 10.07 -0.67 14.71
N LEU A 355 10.57 0.55 14.52
CA LEU A 355 9.74 1.75 14.40
C LEU A 355 8.79 1.65 13.21
N ILE A 356 9.30 1.28 12.03
CA ILE A 356 8.50 1.14 10.80
C ILE A 356 7.51 -0.02 10.90
N LEU A 357 7.85 -1.12 11.56
CA LEU A 357 6.92 -2.23 11.81
C LEU A 357 5.88 -1.92 12.89
N HIS A 358 6.05 -0.86 13.67
CA HIS A 358 5.09 -0.40 14.67
C HIS A 358 4.56 1.01 14.39
N PHE A 359 4.61 1.44 13.12
CA PHE A 359 4.23 2.77 12.65
C PHE A 359 2.86 3.23 13.15
N LYS A 360 1.89 2.29 13.25
CA LYS A 360 0.55 2.56 13.76
C LYS A 360 0.54 3.20 15.16
N LYS A 361 1.48 2.79 16.03
CA LYS A 361 1.58 3.32 17.39
C LYS A 361 1.92 4.81 17.41
N ILE A 362 2.56 5.34 16.36
CA ILE A 362 2.89 6.76 16.24
C ILE A 362 1.59 7.56 16.04
N PHE A 363 0.75 7.10 15.11
CA PHE A 363 -0.56 7.70 14.84
C PHE A 363 -1.59 7.54 15.96
N GLU A 364 -1.44 6.51 16.81
CA GLU A 364 -2.29 6.29 17.98
C GLU A 364 -1.87 7.13 19.21
N LYS A 365 -0.60 7.55 19.30
CA LYS A 365 -0.07 8.35 20.42
C LYS A 365 -0.44 9.82 20.32
N GLU A 366 -0.45 10.37 19.11
CA GLU A 366 -0.98 11.70 18.88
C GLU A 366 -2.52 11.60 18.95
N ASP A 367 -3.20 12.58 19.54
CA ASP A 367 -4.66 12.82 19.36
C ASP A 367 -5.03 13.08 17.87
N ALA A 368 -4.15 12.71 16.94
CA ALA A 368 -4.22 12.74 15.49
C ALA A 368 -5.44 12.02 14.94
N SER A 369 -6.14 11.15 15.70
CA SER A 369 -7.43 10.55 15.29
C SER A 369 -8.54 11.59 15.01
N LYS A 370 -8.32 12.86 15.37
CA LYS A 370 -9.30 13.95 15.23
C LYS A 370 -9.05 14.90 14.07
N ASP A 371 -7.94 14.80 13.35
CA ASP A 371 -7.54 15.81 12.35
C ASP A 371 -7.40 15.21 10.95
N ASP A 372 -8.55 14.88 10.35
CA ASP A 372 -8.63 14.37 8.98
C ASP A 372 -8.02 15.35 7.97
N GLU A 373 -8.05 16.66 8.25
CA GLU A 373 -7.48 17.69 7.38
C GLU A 373 -5.97 17.52 7.24
N LYS A 374 -5.25 17.28 8.35
CA LYS A 374 -3.81 17.01 8.29
C LYS A 374 -3.48 15.77 7.48
N PHE A 375 -4.26 14.70 7.61
CA PHE A 375 -4.02 13.48 6.84
C PHE A 375 -4.31 13.70 5.35
N LEU A 376 -5.34 14.47 5.01
CA LEU A 376 -5.62 14.84 3.63
C LEU A 376 -4.53 15.69 3.00
N ASP A 377 -3.91 16.57 3.77
CA ASP A 377 -2.75 17.31 3.29
C ASP A 377 -1.57 16.38 2.94
N LEU A 378 -1.39 15.26 3.68
CA LEU A 378 -0.45 14.21 3.28
C LEU A 378 -0.85 13.53 1.96
N CYS A 379 -2.14 13.23 1.76
CA CYS A 379 -2.61 12.70 0.47
C CYS A 379 -2.37 13.67 -0.69
N LYS A 380 -2.54 14.98 -0.48
CA LYS A 380 -2.23 16.02 -1.49
C LYS A 380 -0.74 16.09 -1.80
N VAL A 381 0.12 16.04 -0.77
CA VAL A 381 1.58 15.97 -0.96
C VAL A 381 1.95 14.72 -1.76
N THR A 382 1.34 13.58 -1.44
CA THR A 382 1.52 12.32 -2.19
C THR A 382 1.14 12.49 -3.67
N GLY A 383 -0.01 13.11 -3.95
CA GLY A 383 -0.45 13.43 -5.30
C GLY A 383 0.58 14.26 -6.05
N ASN A 384 1.01 15.38 -5.46
CA ASN A 384 2.01 16.27 -6.05
C ASN A 384 3.34 15.56 -6.34
N LEU A 385 3.81 14.70 -5.43
CA LEU A 385 5.03 13.92 -5.66
C LEU A 385 4.89 12.98 -6.86
N CYS A 386 3.73 12.36 -7.03
CA CYS A 386 3.46 11.52 -8.20
C CYS A 386 3.47 12.34 -9.49
N GLU A 387 2.78 13.49 -9.52
CA GLU A 387 2.74 14.35 -10.70
C GLU A 387 4.15 14.78 -11.13
N LEU A 388 4.98 15.19 -10.16
CA LEU A 388 6.35 15.61 -10.40
C LEU A 388 7.25 14.44 -10.83
N TRP A 389 7.06 13.25 -10.27
CA TRP A 389 7.76 12.04 -10.72
C TRP A 389 7.48 11.75 -12.20
N TYR A 390 6.21 11.81 -12.61
CA TYR A 390 5.81 11.65 -14.01
C TYR A 390 6.34 12.77 -14.90
N GLY A 391 6.33 14.00 -14.40
CA GLY A 391 6.96 15.15 -15.04
C GLY A 391 8.49 15.10 -15.07
N LYS A 392 9.12 14.10 -14.44
CA LYS A 392 10.58 13.97 -14.25
C LYS A 392 11.22 15.19 -13.59
N ASN A 393 10.46 15.88 -12.75
CA ASN A 393 10.87 17.10 -12.07
C ASN A 393 11.33 16.77 -10.64
N TYR A 394 12.48 16.11 -10.56
CA TYR A 394 13.01 15.55 -9.31
C TYR A 394 13.48 16.61 -8.32
N ASP A 395 13.93 17.77 -8.82
CA ASP A 395 14.36 18.89 -7.99
C ASP A 395 13.16 19.47 -7.22
N ASP A 396 12.02 19.64 -7.87
CA ASP A 396 10.79 20.10 -7.21
C ASP A 396 10.23 19.05 -6.24
N MET A 397 10.39 17.75 -6.52
CA MET A 397 10.01 16.70 -5.54
C MET A 397 10.79 16.88 -4.24
N ARG A 398 12.09 17.10 -4.36
CA ARG A 398 12.96 17.32 -3.20
C ARG A 398 12.59 18.62 -2.48
N LEU A 399 12.36 19.70 -3.22
CA LEU A 399 11.97 20.99 -2.66
C LEU A 399 10.67 20.92 -1.84
N ILE A 400 9.67 20.16 -2.31
CA ILE A 400 8.41 19.95 -1.56
C ILE A 400 8.69 19.24 -0.23
N CYS A 401 9.49 18.15 -0.26
CA CYS A 401 9.87 17.40 0.95
C CYS A 401 10.62 18.30 1.95
N ASP A 402 11.61 19.05 1.46
CA ASP A 402 12.42 19.97 2.26
C ASP A 402 11.59 21.11 2.87
N THR A 403 10.65 21.66 2.09
CA THR A 403 9.72 22.69 2.55
C THR A 403 8.80 22.13 3.63
N PHE A 404 8.30 20.89 3.46
CA PHE A 404 7.47 20.21 4.45
C PHE A 404 8.23 20.01 5.77
N ILE A 405 9.46 19.48 5.71
CA ILE A 405 10.32 19.23 6.87
C ILE A 405 10.58 20.54 7.63
N ASN A 406 10.96 21.59 6.92
CA ASN A 406 11.24 22.90 7.54
C ASN A 406 9.96 23.52 8.14
N ALA A 407 8.83 23.44 7.45
CA ALA A 407 7.57 24.00 7.94
C ALA A 407 7.03 23.26 9.17
N LYS A 408 7.12 21.92 9.19
CA LYS A 408 6.55 21.09 10.27
C LYS A 408 7.48 20.98 11.48
N PHE A 409 8.79 20.83 11.26
CA PHE A 409 9.75 20.52 12.32
C PHE A 409 10.82 21.61 12.55
N GLY A 410 10.89 22.63 11.69
CA GLY A 410 11.94 23.66 11.77
C GLY A 410 13.35 23.15 11.44
N ILE A 411 13.46 21.93 10.90
CA ILE A 411 14.74 21.32 10.51
C ILE A 411 15.15 21.87 9.14
N LYS A 412 16.29 22.56 9.07
CA LYS A 412 16.83 23.10 7.82
C LYS A 412 17.66 22.05 7.09
N THR A 413 17.12 21.49 6.02
CA THR A 413 17.87 20.61 5.12
C THR A 413 18.80 21.43 4.20
N SER A 414 19.76 20.76 3.56
CA SER A 414 20.82 21.40 2.78
C SER A 414 20.33 22.27 1.62
N ASP A 415 19.19 21.96 1.02
CA ASP A 415 18.63 22.75 -0.09
C ASP A 415 17.85 23.98 0.40
N VAL A 416 17.20 23.92 1.57
CA VAL A 416 16.59 25.12 2.18
C VAL A 416 17.67 26.13 2.54
N LEU A 417 18.80 25.64 3.07
CA LEU A 417 19.98 26.47 3.35
C LEU A 417 20.54 27.10 2.05
N SER A 418 20.64 26.33 0.96
CA SER A 418 21.12 26.86 -0.33
C SER A 418 20.15 27.87 -0.95
N MET A 419 18.84 27.67 -0.82
CA MET A 419 17.80 28.56 -1.34
C MET A 419 17.69 29.87 -0.52
N GLU A 420 17.84 29.80 0.81
CA GLU A 420 17.97 30.99 1.67
C GLU A 420 19.25 31.76 1.34
N THR A 421 20.36 31.06 1.11
CA THR A 421 21.63 31.68 0.71
C THR A 421 21.54 32.32 -0.68
N ALA A 422 20.83 31.70 -1.63
CA ALA A 422 20.56 32.25 -2.96
C ALA A 422 19.61 33.46 -2.94
N LYS A 423 18.62 33.48 -2.02
CA LYS A 423 17.79 34.67 -1.75
C LYS A 423 18.60 35.81 -1.12
N LEU A 424 19.62 35.50 -0.32
CA LEU A 424 20.55 36.48 0.24
C LEU A 424 21.60 36.95 -0.79
N SER A 425 21.89 36.15 -1.82
CA SER A 425 22.86 36.45 -2.89
C SER A 425 22.24 37.11 -4.12
N ILE A 426 21.08 37.74 -4.02
CA ILE A 426 20.52 38.54 -5.12
C ILE A 426 21.53 39.65 -5.45
N ASP A 427 22.02 39.65 -6.70
CA ASP A 427 22.94 40.67 -7.21
C ASP A 427 22.42 42.07 -6.83
N PRO A 428 23.19 42.87 -6.06
CA PRO A 428 22.77 44.20 -5.63
C PRO A 428 22.37 45.10 -6.81
N ASN A 429 22.90 44.85 -8.02
CA ASN A 429 22.48 45.54 -9.24
C ASN A 429 21.07 45.12 -9.69
N ARG A 430 20.71 43.84 -9.57
CA ARG A 430 19.37 43.33 -9.89
C ARG A 430 18.32 43.87 -8.90
N GLN A 431 18.63 43.89 -7.61
CA GLN A 431 17.75 44.46 -6.58
C GLN A 431 17.56 45.98 -6.76
N SER A 432 18.62 46.70 -7.15
CA SER A 432 18.56 48.12 -7.52
C SER A 432 17.71 48.37 -8.77
N LEU A 433 17.83 47.52 -9.79
CA LEU A 433 17.02 47.58 -11.02
C LEU A 433 15.53 47.31 -10.76
N GLU A 434 15.20 46.30 -9.96
CA GLU A 434 13.82 45.98 -9.57
C GLU A 434 13.20 47.09 -8.72
N ASN A 435 13.96 47.69 -7.80
CA ASN A 435 13.51 48.84 -7.01
C ASN A 435 13.24 50.07 -7.89
N LYS A 436 14.14 50.39 -8.83
CA LYS A 436 13.94 51.46 -9.83
C LYS A 436 12.75 51.18 -10.75
N LEU A 437 12.47 49.92 -11.06
CA LEU A 437 11.32 49.52 -11.86
C LEU A 437 10.02 49.69 -11.06
N ARG A 438 9.98 49.22 -9.82
CA ARG A 438 8.84 49.38 -8.89
C ARG A 438 8.53 50.85 -8.63
N GLU A 439 9.55 51.69 -8.50
CA GLU A 439 9.39 53.13 -8.29
C GLU A 439 8.84 53.83 -9.54
N ARG A 440 9.33 53.47 -10.74
CA ARG A 440 8.75 53.95 -12.01
C ARG A 440 7.29 53.53 -12.19
N VAL A 441 6.95 52.29 -11.85
CA VAL A 441 5.57 51.78 -11.93
C VAL A 441 4.68 52.54 -10.94
N ARG A 442 5.12 52.75 -9.69
CA ARG A 442 4.40 53.56 -8.70
C ARG A 442 4.16 54.99 -9.19
N GLN A 443 5.18 55.65 -9.74
CA GLN A 443 5.07 57.01 -10.28
C GLN A 443 4.10 57.08 -11.47
N THR A 444 4.07 56.03 -12.31
CA THR A 444 3.14 55.93 -13.44
C THR A 444 1.69 55.76 -12.96
N ILE A 445 1.47 54.91 -11.95
CA ILE A 445 0.15 54.72 -11.34
C ILE A 445 -0.34 56.02 -10.65
N LEU A 446 0.55 56.75 -9.96
CA LEU A 446 0.23 58.03 -9.33
C LEU A 446 -0.09 59.13 -10.35
N LYS A 447 0.67 59.20 -11.46
CA LYS A 447 0.36 60.12 -12.58
C LYS A 447 -0.98 59.79 -13.23
N ASN A 448 -1.28 58.51 -13.43
CA ASN A 448 -2.55 58.07 -14.02
C ASN A 448 -3.73 58.36 -13.07
N LYS A 449 -3.56 58.20 -11.75
CA LYS A 449 -4.57 58.61 -10.75
C LYS A 449 -4.84 60.12 -10.78
N LYS A 450 -3.80 60.96 -10.90
CA LYS A 450 -3.98 62.42 -11.01
C LYS A 450 -4.68 62.85 -12.31
N LYS A 451 -4.48 62.13 -13.41
CA LYS A 451 -5.17 62.37 -14.70
C LYS A 451 -6.65 61.98 -14.72
N ILE A 452 -7.09 61.12 -13.79
CA ILE A 452 -8.49 60.70 -13.67
C ILE A 452 -9.28 61.60 -12.70
N SER A 453 -8.58 62.44 -11.91
CA SER A 453 -9.18 63.40 -10.96
C SER A 453 -9.15 64.86 -11.45
N GLN A 454 -8.80 65.09 -12.72
CA GLN A 454 -9.03 66.33 -13.47
C GLN A 454 -10.00 66.01 -14.59
#